data_AF-A0A5N5I3C1-F1
#
_entry.id   AF-A0A5N5I3C1-F1
#
_cell.length_a   1.000
_cell.length_b   1.000
_cell.length_c   1.000
_cell.angle_alpha   90.00
_cell.angle_beta   90.00
_cell.angle_gamma   90.00
#
_symmetry.space_group_name_H-M   'P 1'
#
loop_
_entity.id
_entity.type
_entity.pdbx_description
1 polymer ?
#
loop_
_entity_poly.entity_id
_entity_poly.type
_entity_poly.pdbx_seq_one_letter_code
_entity_poly.pdbx_strand_id
1 'polypeptide(L)'
;MSRDVLEKYAQATCEPQVVDIGKKLAEGLGSIQEHIDSRFLTILQEDDDVGGLEVMNKSGAFVPVHPCPGTPFVNLGDFTQAWSSGRLYNVRHTVKQAREAPPELVDSDHPRLYVPFVYEYLRVKAEEYRKLREASETWGCFRLVNYMIPPALMSEMKSVVRSLLDLPMEIKKQNKDGITGSGYQAPSIDNPIFESLGFYDLGSRQALDSFCSQLNASSYQREVIEKYAQAVCEQIVDMGQKLAESLGLADNDYLKGWPCQFRINKYTFTSKSVGSTGLRLHTDSGFLALLQDDEIVGGLEVMDKSGTFVAVDPCPGTLLVNLGDVAQAWSNGRLCNVKHRVQFREARIRVSIASFQRGPDEGAVVEAPPELVDSEHPRLYVPFTYEDYRKLRFSANLHAGEALALVRTSP
;
A
#
# COMPACT_ATOMS: atom_id res chain seq x y z
N MET A 1 34.10 -18.15 -7.93
CA MET A 1 33.94 -18.19 -6.45
C MET A 1 33.06 -19.36 -6.11
N SER A 2 33.41 -20.16 -5.10
CA SER A 2 32.55 -21.28 -4.67
C SER A 2 31.27 -20.76 -4.02
N ARG A 3 30.19 -21.52 -4.15
CA ARG A 3 28.86 -21.20 -3.62
C ARG A 3 28.88 -20.92 -2.11
N ASP A 4 29.71 -21.65 -1.38
CA ASP A 4 29.88 -21.48 0.07
C ASP A 4 30.56 -20.16 0.46
N VAL A 5 31.43 -19.62 -0.41
CA VAL A 5 32.05 -18.29 -0.21
C VAL A 5 31.03 -17.19 -0.51
N LEU A 6 30.21 -17.37 -1.55
CA LEU A 6 29.10 -16.45 -1.85
C LEU A 6 28.03 -16.46 -0.76
N GLU A 7 27.70 -17.62 -0.18
CA GLU A 7 26.72 -17.74 0.91
C GLU A 7 27.26 -17.19 2.23
N LYS A 8 28.54 -17.41 2.56
CA LYS A 8 29.17 -16.76 3.73
C LYS A 8 29.34 -15.25 3.58
N TYR A 9 29.59 -14.73 2.37
CA TYR A 9 29.66 -13.28 2.13
C TYR A 9 28.26 -12.64 2.06
N ALA A 10 27.25 -13.31 1.49
CA ALA A 10 25.87 -12.84 1.48
C ALA A 10 25.27 -12.74 2.90
N GLN A 11 25.72 -13.57 3.85
CA GLN A 11 25.31 -13.47 5.25
C GLN A 11 25.84 -12.22 5.98
N ALA A 12 26.82 -11.49 5.42
CA ALA A 12 27.48 -10.36 6.08
C ALA A 12 27.02 -8.96 5.59
N THR A 13 26.30 -8.83 4.47
CA THR A 13 26.14 -7.51 3.81
C THR A 13 24.82 -7.28 3.07
N CYS A 14 23.67 -7.66 3.66
CA CYS A 14 22.34 -7.48 3.06
C CYS A 14 21.47 -6.39 3.73
N GLU A 15 22.06 -5.27 4.14
CA GLU A 15 21.30 -4.10 4.60
C GLU A 15 21.71 -2.83 3.83
N PRO A 16 20.76 -2.08 3.25
CA PRO A 16 21.00 -0.69 2.90
C PRO A 16 21.19 0.10 4.21
N GLN A 17 22.32 0.80 4.33
CA GLN A 17 22.48 1.77 5.41
C GLN A 17 21.98 3.13 4.94
N VAL A 18 21.02 3.68 5.67
CA VAL A 18 20.72 5.12 5.62
C VAL A 18 21.75 5.80 6.50
N VAL A 19 22.69 6.51 5.87
CA VAL A 19 23.63 7.36 6.59
C VAL A 19 23.06 8.77 6.57
N ASP A 20 22.49 9.19 7.69
CA ASP A 20 22.12 10.58 7.91
C ASP A 20 23.39 11.40 8.10
N ILE A 21 23.78 12.09 7.02
CA ILE A 21 24.99 12.91 6.97
C ILE A 21 24.83 14.13 7.89
N GLY A 22 23.63 14.73 7.93
CA GLY A 22 23.32 15.87 8.80
C GLY A 22 23.51 15.53 10.27
N LYS A 23 23.04 14.35 10.70
CA LYS A 23 23.20 13.85 12.06
C LYS A 23 24.66 13.54 12.42
N LYS A 24 25.43 12.90 11.51
CA LYS A 24 26.85 12.62 11.74
C LYS A 24 27.69 13.90 11.85
N LEU A 25 27.36 14.92 11.07
CA LEU A 25 28.01 16.24 11.15
C LEU A 25 27.62 17.00 12.42
N ALA A 26 26.35 16.90 12.85
CA ALA A 26 25.86 17.49 14.11
C ALA A 26 26.50 16.85 15.37
N GLU A 27 26.92 15.58 15.29
CA GLU A 27 27.65 14.87 16.35
C GLU A 27 29.14 15.24 16.44
N GLY A 28 29.63 16.21 15.65
CA GLY A 28 31.01 16.73 15.74
C GLY A 28 32.08 15.83 15.12
N LEU A 29 31.68 14.79 14.38
CA LEU A 29 32.59 14.00 13.54
C LEU A 29 32.85 14.81 12.27
N GLY A 30 33.99 15.50 12.22
CA GLY A 30 34.42 16.30 11.06
C GLY A 30 34.41 15.52 9.73
N SER A 31 34.64 16.25 8.62
CA SER A 31 34.58 15.80 7.22
C SER A 31 34.75 14.29 7.01
N ILE A 32 33.76 13.66 6.38
CA ILE A 32 33.80 12.24 6.07
C ILE A 32 34.81 12.02 4.91
N GLN A 33 35.90 11.29 5.18
CA GLN A 33 36.95 10.97 4.20
C GLN A 33 36.40 10.19 2.99
N GLU A 34 37.12 10.22 1.86
CA GLU A 34 36.80 9.51 0.61
C GLU A 34 36.26 8.09 0.87
N HIS A 35 35.06 7.81 0.38
CA HIS A 35 34.41 6.51 0.55
C HIS A 35 34.09 5.84 -0.78
N ILE A 36 34.21 4.51 -0.73
CA ILE A 36 33.78 3.57 -1.76
C ILE A 36 32.80 2.60 -1.10
N ASP A 37 31.60 2.47 -1.66
CA ASP A 37 30.55 1.61 -1.11
C ASP A 37 30.76 0.15 -1.55
N SER A 38 31.22 -0.71 -0.65
CA SER A 38 31.47 -2.13 -0.94
C SER A 38 30.20 -3.02 -1.02
N ARG A 39 29.00 -2.43 -1.08
CA ARG A 39 27.68 -3.12 -0.92
C ARG A 39 26.79 -3.04 -2.18
N PHE A 40 25.52 -3.45 -2.10
CA PHE A 40 24.59 -3.49 -3.25
C PHE A 40 24.14 -2.08 -3.68
N LEU A 41 23.69 -1.27 -2.72
CA LEU A 41 23.17 0.08 -2.92
C LEU A 41 23.37 0.90 -1.65
N THR A 42 23.81 2.15 -1.78
CA THR A 42 23.74 3.15 -0.71
C THR A 42 22.82 4.28 -1.18
N ILE A 43 21.85 4.64 -0.34
CA ILE A 43 20.97 5.79 -0.56
C ILE A 43 21.49 6.92 0.32
N LEU A 44 21.97 7.99 -0.30
CA LEU A 44 22.41 9.21 0.36
C LEU A 44 21.27 10.23 0.25
N GLN A 45 20.81 10.72 1.40
CA GLN A 45 19.81 11.78 1.47
C GLN A 45 20.50 12.99 2.11
N GLU A 46 20.54 14.10 1.39
CA GLU A 46 20.94 15.40 1.93
C GLU A 46 19.69 16.17 2.33
N ASP A 47 19.75 16.88 3.45
CA ASP A 47 18.76 17.91 3.79
C ASP A 47 18.90 19.07 2.81
N ASP A 48 17.76 19.64 2.43
CA ASP A 48 17.63 20.67 1.37
C ASP A 48 18.53 21.90 1.59
N ASP A 49 18.99 22.12 2.84
CA ASP A 49 19.74 23.31 3.27
C ASP A 49 21.22 23.06 3.66
N VAL A 50 21.72 21.82 3.63
CA VAL A 50 23.06 21.47 4.18
C VAL A 50 24.12 21.33 3.08
N GLY A 51 23.81 20.66 1.98
CA GLY A 51 24.75 20.34 0.89
C GLY A 51 26.07 19.69 1.35
N GLY A 52 27.01 19.51 0.42
CA GLY A 52 28.39 19.08 0.72
C GLY A 52 28.82 17.75 0.10
N LEU A 53 27.92 17.01 -0.56
CA LEU A 53 28.24 15.83 -1.35
C LEU A 53 29.03 16.20 -2.61
N GLU A 54 30.20 15.58 -2.76
CA GLU A 54 30.96 15.61 -4.01
C GLU A 54 31.12 14.18 -4.54
N VAL A 55 31.00 14.00 -5.86
CA VAL A 55 31.22 12.73 -6.56
C VAL A 55 32.43 12.81 -7.47
N MET A 56 33.22 11.75 -7.55
CA MET A 56 34.41 11.70 -8.40
C MET A 56 33.99 11.51 -9.86
N ASN A 57 34.33 12.47 -10.71
CA ASN A 57 34.08 12.40 -12.14
C ASN A 57 35.12 11.50 -12.85
N LYS A 58 34.93 11.28 -14.16
CA LYS A 58 35.81 10.44 -14.98
C LYS A 58 37.26 10.93 -15.07
N SER A 59 37.55 12.20 -14.75
CA SER A 59 38.92 12.73 -14.69
C SER A 59 39.58 12.57 -13.31
N GLY A 60 38.91 11.91 -12.36
CA GLY A 60 39.40 11.70 -11.01
C GLY A 60 39.24 12.92 -10.09
N ALA A 61 38.46 13.92 -10.51
CA ALA A 61 38.19 15.12 -9.72
C ALA A 61 36.83 15.01 -9.02
N PHE A 62 36.76 15.39 -7.75
CA PHE A 62 35.50 15.51 -7.04
C PHE A 62 34.73 16.74 -7.53
N VAL A 63 33.49 16.52 -7.95
CA VAL A 63 32.56 17.58 -8.39
C VAL A 63 31.36 17.62 -7.46
N PRO A 64 30.88 18.82 -7.08
CA PRO A 64 29.73 18.95 -6.19
C PRO A 64 28.47 18.39 -6.84
N VAL A 65 27.67 17.68 -6.06
CA VAL A 65 26.30 17.30 -6.42
C VAL A 65 25.38 18.43 -5.94
N HIS A 66 24.57 18.96 -6.84
CA HIS A 66 23.57 19.96 -6.46
C HIS A 66 22.35 19.27 -5.85
N PRO A 67 21.88 19.69 -4.66
CA PRO A 67 20.67 19.14 -4.07
C PRO A 67 19.47 19.29 -5.01
N CYS A 68 18.67 18.23 -5.12
CA CYS A 68 17.38 18.27 -5.79
C CYS A 68 16.32 17.90 -4.74
N PRO A 69 15.46 18.84 -4.31
CA PRO A 69 14.57 18.63 -3.18
C PRO A 69 13.71 17.36 -3.31
N GLY A 70 13.69 16.56 -2.25
CA GLY A 70 12.94 15.29 -2.19
C GLY A 70 13.47 14.16 -3.08
N THR A 71 14.67 14.29 -3.66
CA THR A 71 15.27 13.27 -4.53
C THR A 71 16.50 12.64 -3.87
N PRO A 72 16.47 11.37 -3.47
CA PRO A 72 17.64 10.73 -2.88
C PRO A 72 18.72 10.48 -3.94
N PHE A 73 19.98 10.64 -3.56
CA PHE A 73 21.11 10.22 -4.40
C PHE A 73 21.39 8.74 -4.19
N VAL A 74 21.49 7.99 -5.27
CA VAL A 74 21.67 6.53 -5.22
C VAL A 74 23.07 6.19 -5.72
N ASN A 75 23.94 5.73 -4.81
CA ASN A 75 25.24 5.19 -5.18
C ASN A 75 25.16 3.68 -5.37
N LEU A 76 25.60 3.21 -6.54
CA LEU A 76 25.70 1.79 -6.84
C LEU A 76 27.02 1.28 -6.25
N GLY A 77 26.97 0.34 -5.32
CA GLY A 77 28.19 -0.19 -4.73
C GLY A 77 28.86 -1.25 -5.61
N ASP A 78 30.08 -1.64 -5.22
CA ASP A 78 31.00 -2.49 -5.99
C ASP A 78 30.38 -3.82 -6.43
N PHE A 79 29.46 -4.36 -5.62
CA PHE A 79 28.75 -5.59 -5.93
C PHE A 79 27.88 -5.45 -7.19
N THR A 80 27.20 -4.31 -7.35
CA THR A 80 26.30 -4.05 -8.49
C THR A 80 27.08 -3.81 -9.79
N GLN A 81 28.25 -3.19 -9.69
CA GLN A 81 29.19 -3.10 -10.81
C GLN A 81 29.70 -4.49 -11.22
N ALA A 82 30.13 -5.31 -10.26
CA ALA A 82 30.60 -6.67 -10.54
C ALA A 82 29.49 -7.57 -11.11
N TRP A 83 28.27 -7.52 -10.53
CA TRP A 83 27.10 -8.28 -11.00
C TRP A 83 26.68 -7.89 -12.42
N SER A 84 26.71 -6.59 -12.74
CA SER A 84 26.41 -6.09 -14.08
C SER A 84 27.52 -6.37 -15.11
N SER A 85 28.57 -7.10 -14.74
CA SER A 85 29.76 -7.33 -15.57
C SER A 85 30.40 -6.02 -16.06
N GLY A 86 30.42 -5.00 -15.20
CA GLY A 86 31.01 -3.68 -15.50
C GLY A 86 30.14 -2.74 -16.34
N ARG A 87 28.85 -3.07 -16.57
CA ARG A 87 27.91 -2.20 -17.31
C ARG A 87 27.39 -1.04 -16.47
N LEU A 88 27.30 -1.23 -15.16
CA LEU A 88 27.00 -0.19 -14.18
C LEU A 88 28.29 0.20 -13.47
N TYR A 89 28.49 1.49 -13.22
CA TYR A 89 29.70 2.01 -12.59
C TYR A 89 29.35 2.54 -11.20
N ASN A 90 30.15 2.14 -10.21
CA ASN A 90 30.18 2.82 -8.92
C ASN A 90 30.79 4.22 -9.08
N VAL A 91 30.48 5.11 -8.14
CA VAL A 91 31.10 6.45 -8.11
C VAL A 91 31.64 6.69 -6.69
N ARG A 92 32.90 7.15 -6.61
CA ARG A 92 33.48 7.55 -5.32
C ARG A 92 32.84 8.86 -4.87
N HIS A 93 32.60 9.02 -3.58
CA HIS A 93 32.01 10.24 -3.04
C HIS A 93 32.70 10.69 -1.74
N THR A 94 32.52 11.96 -1.38
CA THR A 94 32.97 12.56 -0.12
C THR A 94 31.97 13.62 0.35
N VAL A 95 32.00 13.95 1.64
CA VAL A 95 31.16 15.00 2.23
C VAL A 95 32.07 16.05 2.87
N LYS A 96 31.97 17.31 2.42
CA LYS A 96 32.67 18.45 3.03
C LYS A 96 31.77 19.21 3.99
N GLN A 97 32.38 19.84 4.99
CA GLN A 97 31.69 20.70 5.96
C GLN A 97 30.97 21.86 5.23
N ALA A 98 29.68 22.06 5.54
CA ALA A 98 28.83 23.04 4.88
C ALA A 98 29.35 24.48 5.03
N ARG A 99 29.14 25.30 3.99
CA ARG A 99 29.21 26.76 4.08
C ARG A 99 27.89 27.25 4.67
N GLU A 100 27.95 28.22 5.59
CA GLU A 100 26.78 28.89 6.17
C GLU A 100 25.79 29.31 5.08
N ALA A 101 24.52 28.87 5.20
CA ALA A 101 23.44 29.25 4.31
C ALA A 101 22.95 30.69 4.63
N PRO A 102 22.56 31.50 3.62
CA PRO A 102 21.86 32.76 3.85
C PRO A 102 20.37 32.51 4.13
N PRO A 103 19.68 33.44 4.82
CA PRO A 103 18.30 33.25 5.25
C PRO A 103 17.30 33.45 4.09
N GLU A 104 16.16 32.78 4.24
CA GLU A 104 14.87 32.91 3.54
C GLU A 104 14.58 31.87 2.43
N LEU A 105 13.61 30.98 2.71
CA LEU A 105 12.37 30.88 1.94
C LEU A 105 11.25 30.32 2.83
N VAL A 106 10.15 31.05 2.86
CA VAL A 106 8.96 30.83 3.69
C VAL A 106 7.84 30.25 2.83
N ASP A 107 7.18 29.22 3.40
CA ASP A 107 5.77 28.82 3.27
C ASP A 107 5.28 28.00 2.05
N SER A 108 4.84 26.77 2.35
CA SER A 108 3.54 26.28 1.89
C SER A 108 2.91 25.33 2.93
N ASP A 109 1.91 25.84 3.63
CA ASP A 109 1.14 25.25 4.74
C ASP A 109 0.23 24.04 4.38
N HIS A 110 0.77 22.95 3.83
CA HIS A 110 0.05 21.68 3.69
C HIS A 110 0.89 20.47 4.09
N PRO A 111 0.49 19.68 5.12
CA PRO A 111 1.19 18.45 5.46
C PRO A 111 1.00 17.42 4.35
N ARG A 112 2.09 17.11 3.64
CA ARG A 112 2.18 15.95 2.74
C ARG A 112 2.73 14.77 3.54
N LEU A 113 2.04 13.63 3.50
CA LEU A 113 2.49 12.43 4.22
C LEU A 113 3.28 11.52 3.29
N TYR A 114 4.48 11.17 3.74
CA TYR A 114 5.24 10.06 3.20
C TYR A 114 4.70 8.77 3.85
N VAL A 115 4.01 7.94 3.07
CA VAL A 115 3.50 6.65 3.57
C VAL A 115 4.69 5.69 3.72
N PRO A 116 4.88 5.02 4.88
CA PRO A 116 6.03 4.15 5.11
C PRO A 116 6.05 2.95 4.15
N PHE A 117 7.26 2.57 3.70
CA PHE A 117 7.55 1.41 2.84
C PHE A 117 8.01 0.21 3.69
N VAL A 118 7.64 -1.02 3.30
CA VAL A 118 8.04 -2.29 3.95
C VAL A 118 8.82 -3.17 2.95
N TYR A 119 9.99 -3.71 3.32
CA TYR A 119 10.93 -4.52 2.50
C TYR A 119 11.13 -5.95 3.08
N GLU A 120 11.74 -6.92 2.34
CA GLU A 120 11.91 -8.31 2.82
C GLU A 120 13.27 -8.96 2.45
N TYR A 121 14.02 -9.54 3.42
CA TYR A 121 14.90 -10.74 3.32
C TYR A 121 15.46 -11.24 4.70
N LEU A 122 15.00 -12.41 5.14
CA LEU A 122 15.46 -13.42 6.16
C LEU A 122 16.23 -13.10 7.47
N ARG A 123 16.96 -11.99 7.66
CA ARG A 123 17.38 -11.50 9.01
C ARG A 123 16.72 -10.17 9.40
N VAL A 124 15.97 -9.63 8.45
CA VAL A 124 15.24 -8.35 8.42
C VAL A 124 13.79 -8.49 8.93
N LYS A 125 13.34 -9.72 9.27
CA LYS A 125 11.94 -10.03 9.61
C LYS A 125 11.43 -9.28 10.85
N ALA A 126 12.21 -9.17 11.92
CA ALA A 126 11.76 -8.54 13.16
C ALA A 126 11.56 -7.02 13.03
N GLU A 127 12.48 -6.33 12.35
CA GLU A 127 12.43 -4.89 12.14
C GLU A 127 11.32 -4.51 11.14
N GLU A 128 11.13 -5.30 10.09
CA GLU A 128 10.04 -5.06 9.14
C GLU A 128 8.68 -5.39 9.74
N TYR A 129 8.59 -6.40 10.62
CA TYR A 129 7.36 -6.64 11.39
C TYR A 129 7.09 -5.53 12.40
N ARG A 130 8.13 -4.92 12.97
CA ARG A 130 7.97 -3.72 13.80
C ARG A 130 7.39 -2.57 12.97
N LYS A 131 7.97 -2.26 11.80
CA LYS A 131 7.46 -1.20 10.90
C LYS A 131 6.04 -1.48 10.40
N LEU A 132 5.77 -2.71 9.98
CA LEU A 132 4.44 -3.16 9.55
C LEU A 132 3.42 -2.96 10.66
N ARG A 133 3.74 -3.41 11.88
CA ARG A 133 2.90 -3.24 13.06
C ARG A 133 2.68 -1.76 13.36
N GLU A 134 3.73 -0.95 13.42
CA GLU A 134 3.64 0.48 13.72
C GLU A 134 2.78 1.24 12.70
N ALA A 135 2.96 0.97 11.40
CA ALA A 135 2.14 1.57 10.36
C ALA A 135 0.67 1.12 10.47
N SER A 136 0.44 -0.15 10.79
CA SER A 136 -0.90 -0.72 10.94
C SER A 136 -1.64 -0.22 12.18
N GLU A 137 -0.96 -0.06 13.31
CA GLU A 137 -1.52 0.45 14.58
C GLU A 137 -1.67 1.98 14.58
N THR A 138 -0.82 2.69 13.81
CA THR A 138 -0.83 4.16 13.76
C THR A 138 -1.73 4.71 12.68
N TRP A 139 -1.60 4.19 11.47
CA TRP A 139 -2.26 4.72 10.28
C TRP A 139 -3.38 3.82 9.79
N GLY A 140 -3.24 2.49 9.95
CA GLY A 140 -4.14 1.55 9.30
C GLY A 140 -4.01 1.55 7.78
N CYS A 141 -3.00 2.22 7.23
CA CYS A 141 -2.68 2.25 5.81
C CYS A 141 -1.17 2.34 5.57
N PHE A 142 -0.68 1.67 4.52
CA PHE A 142 0.73 1.71 4.13
C PHE A 142 0.93 1.33 2.66
N ARG A 143 2.11 1.66 2.11
CA ARG A 143 2.48 1.30 0.73
C ARG A 143 3.29 0.01 0.74
N LEU A 144 2.91 -0.93 -0.12
CA LEU A 144 3.60 -2.18 -0.35
C LEU A 144 4.48 -2.07 -1.60
N VAL A 145 5.75 -2.44 -1.44
CA VAL A 145 6.73 -2.63 -2.52
C VAL A 145 7.23 -4.07 -2.51
N ASN A 146 7.87 -4.51 -3.60
CA ASN A 146 8.36 -5.89 -3.76
C ASN A 146 7.27 -6.96 -3.55
N TYR A 147 6.03 -6.65 -3.95
CA TYR A 147 4.93 -7.61 -3.97
C TYR A 147 5.19 -8.72 -5.00
N MET A 148 4.49 -9.85 -4.83
CA MET A 148 4.64 -11.05 -5.64
C MET A 148 3.97 -10.96 -7.01
N ILE A 149 3.16 -9.93 -7.25
CA ILE A 149 2.39 -9.75 -8.48
C ILE A 149 3.31 -9.24 -9.60
N PRO A 150 3.42 -9.93 -10.76
CA PRO A 150 4.25 -9.46 -11.87
C PRO A 150 3.80 -8.08 -12.39
N PRO A 151 4.71 -7.10 -12.58
CA PRO A 151 4.35 -5.78 -13.11
C PRO A 151 3.68 -5.82 -14.48
N ALA A 152 4.05 -6.79 -15.33
CA ALA A 152 3.41 -7.02 -16.62
C ALA A 152 1.92 -7.37 -16.45
N LEU A 153 1.59 -8.27 -15.51
CA LEU A 153 0.22 -8.67 -15.22
C LEU A 153 -0.61 -7.50 -14.67
N MET A 154 -0.01 -6.67 -13.81
CA MET A 154 -0.63 -5.43 -13.32
C MET A 154 -0.96 -4.44 -14.45
N SER A 155 -0.07 -4.31 -15.44
CA SER A 155 -0.28 -3.46 -16.62
C SER A 155 -1.36 -4.03 -17.56
N GLU A 156 -1.33 -5.34 -17.81
CA GLU A 156 -2.36 -6.03 -18.60
C GLU A 156 -3.73 -5.89 -17.94
N MET A 157 -3.81 -6.11 -16.63
CA MET A 157 -5.04 -5.95 -15.88
C MET A 157 -5.58 -4.52 -15.97
N LYS A 158 -4.72 -3.50 -15.85
CA LYS A 158 -5.10 -2.09 -16.06
C LYS A 158 -5.71 -1.84 -17.44
N SER A 159 -5.17 -2.47 -18.49
CA SER A 159 -5.73 -2.41 -19.84
C SER A 159 -7.11 -3.08 -19.92
N VAL A 160 -7.23 -4.29 -19.36
CA VAL A 160 -8.49 -5.05 -19.34
C VAL A 160 -9.58 -4.28 -18.60
N VAL A 161 -9.32 -3.77 -17.39
CA VAL A 161 -10.35 -3.05 -16.64
C VAL A 161 -10.83 -1.77 -17.34
N ARG A 162 -9.93 -1.05 -18.02
CA ARG A 162 -10.31 0.11 -18.84
C ARG A 162 -11.22 -0.32 -19.98
N SER A 163 -10.86 -1.39 -20.69
CA SER A 163 -11.70 -1.91 -21.79
C SER A 163 -13.10 -2.35 -21.32
N LEU A 164 -13.22 -2.93 -20.11
CA LEU A 164 -14.51 -3.32 -19.54
C LEU A 164 -15.36 -2.11 -19.12
N LEU A 165 -14.74 -1.08 -18.56
CA LEU A 165 -15.42 0.16 -18.16
C LEU A 165 -15.84 1.03 -19.35
N ASP A 166 -15.19 0.87 -20.50
CA ASP A 166 -15.52 1.58 -21.75
C ASP A 166 -16.57 0.83 -22.60
N LEU A 167 -17.03 -0.35 -22.15
CA LEU A 167 -18.20 -1.01 -22.74
C LEU A 167 -19.46 -0.11 -22.65
N PRO A 168 -20.40 -0.23 -23.61
CA PRO A 168 -21.71 0.38 -23.52
C PRO A 168 -22.39 0.14 -22.16
N MET A 169 -23.05 1.18 -21.65
CA MET A 169 -23.75 1.16 -20.36
C MET A 169 -24.73 -0.02 -20.24
N GLU A 170 -25.38 -0.37 -21.34
CA GLU A 170 -26.35 -1.44 -21.49
C GLU A 170 -25.71 -2.81 -21.29
N ILE A 171 -24.46 -3.00 -21.73
CA ILE A 171 -23.69 -4.23 -21.50
C ILE A 171 -23.22 -4.28 -20.05
N LYS A 172 -22.67 -3.17 -19.52
CA LYS A 172 -22.24 -3.12 -18.12
C LYS A 172 -23.40 -3.43 -17.16
N LYS A 173 -24.60 -2.90 -17.41
CA LYS A 173 -25.84 -3.19 -16.64
C LYS A 173 -26.32 -4.65 -16.69
N GLN A 174 -25.81 -5.46 -17.62
CA GLN A 174 -26.08 -6.91 -17.60
C GLN A 174 -25.32 -7.61 -16.48
N ASN A 175 -24.17 -7.05 -16.07
CA ASN A 175 -23.40 -7.54 -14.94
C ASN A 175 -24.14 -7.21 -13.64
N LYS A 176 -24.88 -8.20 -13.10
CA LYS A 176 -25.64 -8.10 -11.87
C LYS A 176 -25.18 -9.17 -10.90
N ASP A 177 -25.14 -8.79 -9.64
CA ASP A 177 -24.85 -9.71 -8.54
C ASP A 177 -25.77 -9.34 -7.36
N GLY A 178 -26.18 -10.34 -6.59
CA GLY A 178 -26.94 -10.14 -5.35
C GLY A 178 -26.08 -9.67 -4.18
N ILE A 179 -24.75 -9.70 -4.36
CA ILE A 179 -23.77 -9.38 -3.33
C ILE A 179 -23.39 -7.91 -3.42
N THR A 180 -23.54 -7.18 -2.31
CA THR A 180 -23.20 -5.75 -2.26
C THR A 180 -21.71 -5.54 -2.59
N GLY A 181 -21.45 -4.61 -3.51
CA GLY A 181 -20.10 -4.33 -4.03
C GLY A 181 -19.66 -5.23 -5.19
N SER A 182 -20.52 -6.17 -5.60
CA SER A 182 -20.38 -6.97 -6.82
C SER A 182 -21.43 -6.57 -7.86
N GLY A 183 -21.22 -6.94 -9.12
CA GLY A 183 -22.01 -6.44 -10.23
C GLY A 183 -21.56 -5.07 -10.72
N TYR A 184 -22.31 -4.50 -11.66
CA TYR A 184 -22.15 -3.13 -12.11
C TYR A 184 -22.96 -2.15 -11.26
N GLN A 185 -22.26 -1.13 -10.75
CA GLN A 185 -22.87 0.04 -10.14
C GLN A 185 -22.76 1.21 -11.12
N ALA A 186 -23.91 1.62 -11.65
CA ALA A 186 -23.99 2.79 -12.51
C ALA A 186 -23.88 4.09 -11.70
N PRO A 187 -23.46 5.21 -12.33
CA PRO A 187 -23.56 6.53 -11.72
C PRO A 187 -24.99 6.83 -11.28
N SER A 188 -25.14 7.44 -10.10
CA SER A 188 -26.42 7.80 -9.51
C SER A 188 -26.59 9.31 -9.38
N ILE A 189 -27.78 9.76 -8.99
CA ILE A 189 -28.02 11.18 -8.70
C ILE A 189 -27.11 11.65 -7.55
N ASP A 190 -26.91 10.80 -6.55
CA ASP A 190 -26.08 11.10 -5.37
C ASP A 190 -24.57 11.02 -5.63
N ASN A 191 -24.16 10.30 -6.68
CA ASN A 191 -22.78 10.19 -7.10
C ASN A 191 -22.68 10.03 -8.64
N PRO A 192 -22.85 11.13 -9.40
CA PRO A 192 -22.96 11.07 -10.86
C PRO A 192 -21.62 10.83 -11.57
N ILE A 193 -20.52 10.83 -10.81
CA ILE A 193 -19.15 10.73 -11.32
C ILE A 193 -18.54 9.35 -11.08
N PHE A 194 -19.19 8.48 -10.32
CA PHE A 194 -18.67 7.18 -9.92
C PHE A 194 -19.40 6.03 -10.62
N GLU A 195 -18.65 5.09 -11.15
CA GLU A 195 -19.15 3.78 -11.55
C GLU A 195 -18.19 2.69 -11.08
N SER A 196 -18.71 1.47 -10.89
CA SER A 196 -17.86 0.34 -10.52
C SER A 196 -18.32 -0.98 -11.12
N LEU A 197 -17.39 -1.90 -11.30
CA LEU A 197 -17.63 -3.30 -11.67
C LEU A 197 -16.94 -4.18 -10.63
N GLY A 198 -17.67 -5.09 -9.99
CA GLY A 198 -17.09 -6.01 -9.02
C GLY A 198 -17.60 -7.43 -9.15
N PHE A 199 -16.92 -8.37 -8.53
CA PHE A 199 -17.43 -9.71 -8.33
C PHE A 199 -16.92 -10.31 -7.03
N TYR A 200 -17.67 -11.31 -6.57
CA TYR A 200 -17.38 -12.11 -5.40
C TYR A 200 -17.69 -13.57 -5.73
N ASP A 201 -16.86 -14.56 -5.41
CA ASP A 201 -15.58 -14.59 -4.69
C ASP A 201 -14.40 -14.74 -5.68
N LEU A 202 -13.29 -14.01 -5.47
CA LEU A 202 -12.07 -14.12 -6.28
C LEU A 202 -11.46 -15.54 -6.25
N GLY A 203 -11.69 -16.31 -5.19
CA GLY A 203 -11.31 -17.72 -5.11
C GLY A 203 -12.23 -18.66 -5.90
N SER A 204 -13.36 -18.18 -6.40
CA SER A 204 -14.37 -19.00 -7.09
C SER A 204 -14.27 -18.86 -8.60
N ARG A 205 -13.86 -19.95 -9.26
CA ARG A 205 -13.87 -20.03 -10.72
C ARG A 205 -15.25 -19.77 -11.31
N GLN A 206 -16.30 -20.29 -10.66
CA GLN A 206 -17.68 -20.09 -11.07
C GLN A 206 -18.09 -18.61 -11.01
N ALA A 207 -17.70 -17.89 -9.95
CA ALA A 207 -18.00 -16.47 -9.81
C ALA A 207 -17.32 -15.66 -10.91
N LEU A 208 -16.04 -15.94 -11.19
CA LEU A 208 -15.29 -15.30 -12.25
C LEU A 208 -15.87 -15.59 -13.64
N ASP A 209 -16.26 -16.85 -13.91
CA ASP A 209 -16.89 -17.24 -15.17
C ASP A 209 -18.24 -16.55 -15.37
N SER A 210 -19.04 -16.44 -14.31
CA SER A 210 -20.30 -15.69 -14.33
C SER A 210 -20.06 -14.21 -14.63
N PHE A 211 -19.14 -13.57 -13.90
CA PHE A 211 -18.77 -12.17 -14.10
C PHE A 211 -18.33 -11.88 -15.54
N CYS A 212 -17.40 -12.69 -16.05
CA CYS A 212 -16.85 -12.52 -17.39
C CYS A 212 -17.89 -12.76 -18.50
N SER A 213 -18.79 -13.73 -18.30
CA SER A 213 -19.82 -14.07 -19.28
C SER A 213 -20.89 -12.99 -19.40
N GLN A 214 -21.29 -12.37 -18.29
CA GLN A 214 -22.24 -11.26 -18.31
C GLN A 214 -21.69 -10.00 -19.02
N LEU A 215 -20.37 -9.86 -19.13
CA LEU A 215 -19.70 -8.74 -19.83
C LEU A 215 -19.25 -9.10 -21.25
N ASN A 216 -19.50 -10.32 -21.73
CA ASN A 216 -18.93 -10.85 -22.97
C ASN A 216 -17.40 -10.67 -23.05
N ALA A 217 -16.69 -10.84 -21.93
CA ALA A 217 -15.25 -10.73 -21.89
C ALA A 217 -14.61 -11.80 -22.80
N SER A 218 -13.64 -11.38 -23.62
CA SER A 218 -12.84 -12.25 -24.49
C SER A 218 -12.07 -13.30 -23.69
N SER A 219 -11.60 -14.36 -24.37
CA SER A 219 -10.74 -15.38 -23.76
C SER A 219 -9.48 -14.80 -23.11
N TYR A 220 -8.83 -13.84 -23.79
CA TYR A 220 -7.66 -13.14 -23.25
C TYR A 220 -8.01 -12.31 -22.00
N GLN A 221 -9.10 -11.53 -22.03
CA GLN A 221 -9.52 -10.75 -20.86
C GLN A 221 -9.81 -11.68 -19.66
N ARG A 222 -10.49 -12.80 -19.89
CA ARG A 222 -10.77 -13.81 -18.85
C ARG A 222 -9.50 -14.36 -18.23
N GLU A 223 -8.52 -14.73 -19.06
CA GLU A 223 -7.23 -15.26 -18.63
C GLU A 223 -6.45 -14.24 -17.78
N VAL A 224 -6.43 -12.97 -18.19
CA VAL A 224 -5.79 -11.89 -17.42
C VAL A 224 -6.49 -11.68 -16.07
N ILE A 225 -7.82 -11.64 -16.04
CA ILE A 225 -8.60 -11.46 -14.80
C ILE A 225 -8.35 -12.64 -13.86
N GLU A 226 -8.32 -13.88 -14.36
CA GLU A 226 -8.03 -15.09 -13.58
C GLU A 226 -6.63 -15.05 -12.96
N LYS A 227 -5.60 -14.79 -13.77
CA LYS A 227 -4.21 -14.72 -13.27
C LYS A 227 -4.05 -13.60 -12.25
N TYR A 228 -4.65 -12.44 -12.51
CA TYR A 228 -4.60 -11.30 -11.58
C TYR A 228 -5.34 -11.62 -10.28
N ALA A 229 -6.53 -12.23 -10.37
CA ALA A 229 -7.32 -12.65 -9.22
C ALA A 229 -6.52 -13.59 -8.31
N GLN A 230 -5.90 -14.61 -8.88
CA GLN A 230 -5.06 -15.56 -8.14
C GLN A 230 -3.89 -14.83 -7.45
N ALA A 231 -3.10 -14.06 -8.21
CA ALA A 231 -1.91 -13.40 -7.69
C ALA A 231 -2.24 -12.38 -6.57
N VAL A 232 -3.35 -11.66 -6.70
CA VAL A 232 -3.79 -10.72 -5.66
C VAL A 232 -4.30 -11.44 -4.43
N CYS A 233 -5.07 -12.52 -4.56
CA CYS A 233 -5.50 -13.32 -3.41
C CYS A 233 -4.31 -13.88 -2.64
N GLU A 234 -3.31 -14.43 -3.34
CA GLU A 234 -2.07 -14.91 -2.73
C GLU A 234 -1.34 -13.79 -1.99
N GLN A 235 -1.24 -12.59 -2.59
CA GLN A 235 -0.61 -11.43 -1.94
C GLN A 235 -1.38 -10.93 -0.71
N ILE A 236 -2.71 -10.97 -0.75
CA ILE A 236 -3.58 -10.61 0.37
C ILE A 236 -3.39 -11.59 1.53
N VAL A 237 -3.38 -12.90 1.25
CA VAL A 237 -3.19 -13.95 2.25
C VAL A 237 -1.80 -13.83 2.91
N ASP A 238 -0.75 -13.62 2.11
CA ASP A 238 0.62 -13.37 2.60
C ASP A 238 0.68 -12.13 3.50
N MET A 239 0.02 -11.04 3.11
CA MET A 239 -0.02 -9.83 3.95
C MET A 239 -0.78 -10.06 5.26
N GLY A 240 -1.91 -10.77 5.23
CA GLY A 240 -2.66 -11.13 6.43
C GLY A 240 -1.82 -11.99 7.39
N GLN A 241 -1.07 -12.96 6.87
CA GLN A 241 -0.15 -13.78 7.66
C GLN A 241 0.96 -12.95 8.27
N LYS A 242 1.60 -12.07 7.49
CA LYS A 242 2.64 -11.16 7.98
C LYS A 242 2.11 -10.22 9.08
N LEU A 243 0.86 -9.74 8.96
CA LEU A 243 0.20 -8.96 10.01
C LEU A 243 0.00 -9.78 11.29
N ALA A 244 -0.49 -11.01 11.18
CA ALA A 244 -0.69 -11.92 12.31
C ALA A 244 0.63 -12.26 13.02
N GLU A 245 1.67 -12.62 12.27
CA GLU A 245 3.00 -12.87 12.82
C GLU A 245 3.60 -11.60 13.44
N SER A 246 3.39 -10.45 12.80
CA SER A 246 3.70 -9.14 13.36
C SER A 246 2.80 -8.76 14.52
N LEU A 247 1.91 -9.62 15.03
CA LEU A 247 1.23 -9.44 16.29
C LEU A 247 1.70 -10.44 17.35
N GLY A 248 2.65 -11.33 17.00
CA GLY A 248 3.15 -12.39 17.87
C GLY A 248 2.36 -13.69 17.76
N LEU A 249 1.46 -13.82 16.78
CA LEU A 249 0.70 -15.04 16.54
C LEU A 249 1.58 -16.03 15.77
N ALA A 250 1.83 -17.19 16.38
CA ALA A 250 2.69 -18.23 15.82
C ALA A 250 1.94 -19.21 14.89
N ASP A 251 0.61 -19.22 14.96
CA ASP A 251 -0.23 -20.03 14.07
C ASP A 251 -0.57 -19.24 12.79
N ASN A 252 -0.38 -19.89 11.64
CA ASN A 252 -0.44 -19.27 10.31
C ASN A 252 -1.83 -19.43 9.65
N ASP A 253 -2.79 -20.06 10.33
CA ASP A 253 -4.06 -20.46 9.73
C ASP A 253 -5.27 -19.56 10.09
N TYR A 254 -5.14 -18.55 10.97
CA TYR A 254 -6.28 -17.73 11.42
C TYR A 254 -7.08 -17.04 10.30
N LEU A 255 -6.41 -16.61 9.24
CA LEU A 255 -7.00 -15.85 8.13
C LEU A 255 -7.12 -16.68 6.83
N LYS A 256 -6.77 -17.96 6.91
CA LYS A 256 -6.74 -18.86 5.76
C LYS A 256 -8.15 -19.16 5.29
N GLY A 257 -8.35 -19.17 3.98
CA GLY A 257 -9.65 -19.41 3.36
C GLY A 257 -10.64 -18.26 3.51
N TRP A 258 -10.23 -17.12 4.09
CA TRP A 258 -11.08 -15.93 4.09
C TRP A 258 -11.25 -15.43 2.66
N PRO A 259 -12.49 -15.16 2.24
CA PRO A 259 -12.79 -14.93 0.85
C PRO A 259 -12.39 -13.51 0.43
N CYS A 260 -12.14 -13.37 -0.87
CA CYS A 260 -11.67 -12.12 -1.45
C CYS A 260 -12.71 -11.55 -2.42
N GLN A 261 -12.97 -10.25 -2.33
CA GLN A 261 -13.84 -9.54 -3.28
C GLN A 261 -13.01 -8.65 -4.20
N PHE A 262 -13.42 -8.55 -5.46
CA PHE A 262 -12.81 -7.68 -6.45
C PHE A 262 -13.71 -6.51 -6.80
N ARG A 263 -13.13 -5.31 -6.94
CA ARG A 263 -13.85 -4.12 -7.40
C ARG A 263 -12.97 -3.20 -8.25
N ILE A 264 -13.47 -2.87 -9.43
CA ILE A 264 -12.93 -1.85 -10.32
C ILE A 264 -13.74 -0.60 -10.11
N ASN A 265 -13.07 0.52 -9.83
CA ASN A 265 -13.71 1.82 -9.63
C ASN A 265 -13.26 2.78 -10.74
N LYS A 266 -14.21 3.52 -11.33
CA LYS A 266 -13.95 4.61 -12.27
C LYS A 266 -14.63 5.88 -11.79
N TYR A 267 -13.84 6.94 -11.72
CA TYR A 267 -14.30 8.27 -11.40
C TYR A 267 -14.13 9.15 -12.63
N THR A 268 -15.24 9.55 -13.24
CA THR A 268 -15.25 10.42 -14.42
C THR A 268 -15.43 11.85 -13.97
N PHE A 269 -14.30 12.50 -13.74
CA PHE A 269 -14.34 13.86 -13.26
C PHE A 269 -14.29 14.90 -14.39
N THR A 270 -15.08 15.95 -14.26
CA THR A 270 -15.15 17.08 -15.20
C THR A 270 -14.68 18.36 -14.53
N SER A 271 -14.43 19.43 -15.29
CA SER A 271 -14.10 20.74 -14.69
C SER A 271 -15.15 21.21 -13.68
N LYS A 272 -16.42 20.84 -13.86
CA LYS A 272 -17.52 21.18 -12.96
C LYS A 272 -17.54 20.38 -11.66
N SER A 273 -16.87 19.23 -11.61
CA SER A 273 -16.84 18.45 -10.38
C SER A 273 -15.73 18.89 -9.43
N VAL A 274 -14.74 19.71 -9.84
CA VAL A 274 -13.51 19.98 -9.04
C VAL A 274 -13.87 20.42 -7.62
N GLY A 275 -13.32 19.72 -6.62
CA GLY A 275 -13.67 19.90 -5.21
C GLY A 275 -14.81 19.00 -4.69
N SER A 276 -15.46 18.20 -5.54
CA SER A 276 -16.49 17.25 -5.12
C SER A 276 -15.90 15.97 -4.53
N THR A 277 -16.68 15.30 -3.69
CA THR A 277 -16.34 13.98 -3.14
C THR A 277 -16.73 12.88 -4.10
N GLY A 278 -15.74 12.15 -4.63
CA GLY A 278 -15.93 10.99 -5.50
C GLY A 278 -16.33 9.74 -4.71
N LEU A 279 -15.81 9.57 -3.51
CA LEU A 279 -16.22 8.52 -2.56
C LEU A 279 -16.28 9.11 -1.16
N ARG A 280 -17.43 8.96 -0.50
CA ARG A 280 -17.68 9.52 0.83
C ARG A 280 -16.75 8.91 1.88
N LEU A 281 -16.61 9.61 3.01
CA LEU A 281 -15.86 9.11 4.15
C LEU A 281 -16.43 7.76 4.61
N HIS A 282 -15.57 6.76 4.69
CA HIS A 282 -15.92 5.43 5.17
C HIS A 282 -14.67 4.68 5.66
N THR A 283 -14.89 3.55 6.30
CA THR A 283 -13.90 2.49 6.51
C THR A 283 -14.28 1.29 5.64
N ASP A 284 -13.28 0.50 5.25
CA ASP A 284 -13.55 -0.81 4.66
C ASP A 284 -14.11 -1.75 5.73
N SER A 285 -15.18 -2.50 5.40
CA SER A 285 -15.79 -3.42 6.37
C SER A 285 -14.96 -4.68 6.60
N GLY A 286 -14.13 -5.07 5.63
CA GLY A 286 -13.35 -6.30 5.65
C GLY A 286 -12.10 -6.24 6.53
N PHE A 287 -11.21 -7.23 6.38
CA PHE A 287 -9.95 -7.28 7.09
C PHE A 287 -8.94 -6.32 6.49
N LEU A 288 -8.58 -6.51 5.22
CA LEU A 288 -7.67 -5.62 4.51
C LEU A 288 -8.12 -5.40 3.06
N ALA A 289 -7.77 -4.25 2.50
CA ALA A 289 -7.92 -3.92 1.09
C ALA A 289 -6.54 -3.70 0.47
N LEU A 290 -6.27 -4.35 -0.65
CA LEU A 290 -5.10 -4.12 -1.50
C LEU A 290 -5.55 -3.34 -2.74
N LEU A 291 -4.99 -2.14 -2.91
CA LEU A 291 -5.35 -1.21 -3.97
C LEU A 291 -4.20 -1.07 -4.96
N GLN A 292 -4.48 -1.42 -6.22
CA GLN A 292 -3.74 -0.94 -7.37
C GLN A 292 -4.38 0.40 -7.80
N ASP A 293 -3.81 1.49 -7.29
CA ASP A 293 -4.30 2.84 -7.56
C ASP A 293 -3.83 3.38 -8.94
N ASP A 294 -4.41 4.50 -9.35
CA ASP A 294 -3.97 5.28 -10.49
C ASP A 294 -2.57 5.86 -10.21
N GLU A 295 -1.70 5.78 -11.21
CA GLU A 295 -0.28 6.19 -11.09
C GLU A 295 -0.09 7.69 -11.27
N ILE A 296 -1.10 8.38 -11.82
CA ILE A 296 -1.03 9.79 -12.20
C ILE A 296 -2.09 10.58 -11.46
N VAL A 297 -3.32 10.07 -11.39
CA VAL A 297 -4.47 10.81 -10.86
C VAL A 297 -4.71 10.43 -9.40
N GLY A 298 -4.32 11.32 -8.48
CA GLY A 298 -4.56 11.17 -7.05
C GLY A 298 -6.01 11.38 -6.64
N GLY A 299 -6.23 11.56 -5.34
CA GLY A 299 -7.54 11.91 -4.77
C GLY A 299 -7.90 11.12 -3.52
N LEU A 300 -7.23 10.00 -3.26
CA LEU A 300 -7.39 9.29 -2.00
C LEU A 300 -6.88 10.14 -0.84
N GLU A 301 -7.69 10.24 0.21
CA GLU A 301 -7.33 10.88 1.46
C GLU A 301 -7.68 9.94 2.62
N VAL A 302 -6.76 9.82 3.57
CA VAL A 302 -6.95 9.08 4.82
C VAL A 302 -7.08 10.06 5.97
N MET A 303 -7.76 9.68 7.04
CA MET A 303 -7.89 10.48 8.24
C MET A 303 -6.90 9.99 9.29
N ASP A 304 -6.05 10.87 9.80
CA ASP A 304 -5.13 10.54 10.88
C ASP A 304 -5.84 10.49 12.26
N LYS A 305 -5.08 10.15 13.31
CA LYS A 305 -5.61 10.08 14.68
C LYS A 305 -6.09 11.43 15.24
N SER A 306 -5.66 12.56 14.66
CA SER A 306 -6.13 13.90 15.04
C SER A 306 -7.48 14.26 14.40
N GLY A 307 -7.94 13.46 13.43
CA GLY A 307 -9.13 13.75 12.63
C GLY A 307 -8.84 14.57 11.38
N THR A 308 -7.56 14.78 11.05
CA THR A 308 -7.13 15.56 9.89
C THR A 308 -7.06 14.68 8.65
N PHE A 309 -7.53 15.20 7.51
CA PHE A 309 -7.40 14.53 6.22
C PHE A 309 -6.01 14.72 5.64
N VAL A 310 -5.41 13.61 5.24
CA VAL A 310 -4.07 13.53 4.70
C VAL A 310 -4.13 12.91 3.31
N ALA A 311 -3.53 13.58 2.33
CA ALA A 311 -3.48 13.09 0.95
C ALA A 311 -2.59 11.87 0.83
N VAL A 312 -3.05 10.85 0.09
CA VAL A 312 -2.22 9.72 -0.34
C VAL A 312 -1.84 9.96 -1.79
N ASP A 313 -0.64 10.48 -2.02
CA ASP A 313 -0.18 10.83 -3.35
C ASP A 313 0.07 9.57 -4.21
N PRO A 314 -0.19 9.63 -5.54
CA PRO A 314 0.15 8.56 -6.46
C PRO A 314 1.63 8.18 -6.35
N CYS A 315 1.91 6.89 -6.24
CA CYS A 315 3.26 6.36 -6.15
C CYS A 315 3.42 5.17 -7.10
N PRO A 316 3.91 5.38 -8.33
CA PRO A 316 4.04 4.32 -9.32
C PRO A 316 4.88 3.15 -8.83
N GLY A 317 4.49 1.94 -9.24
CA GLY A 317 5.19 0.71 -8.85
C GLY A 317 4.87 0.21 -7.43
N THR A 318 3.96 0.86 -6.71
CA THR A 318 3.51 0.45 -5.37
C THR A 318 2.06 -0.02 -5.37
N LEU A 319 1.70 -0.79 -4.36
CA LEU A 319 0.30 -1.05 -3.98
C LEU A 319 0.01 -0.32 -2.67
N LEU A 320 -1.24 0.05 -2.44
CA LEU A 320 -1.68 0.59 -1.15
C LEU A 320 -2.44 -0.47 -0.38
N VAL A 321 -2.18 -0.61 0.91
CA VAL A 321 -2.94 -1.45 1.83
C VAL A 321 -3.73 -0.54 2.77
N ASN A 322 -5.02 -0.83 2.92
CA ASN A 322 -5.87 -0.27 3.98
C ASN A 322 -6.35 -1.41 4.89
N LEU A 323 -6.44 -1.15 6.19
CA LEU A 323 -7.01 -2.06 7.17
C LEU A 323 -8.44 -1.62 7.49
N GLY A 324 -9.34 -2.61 7.59
CA GLY A 324 -10.76 -2.40 7.78
C GLY A 324 -11.25 -2.75 9.18
N ASP A 325 -12.56 -2.69 9.36
CA ASP A 325 -13.21 -2.91 10.65
C ASP A 325 -12.98 -4.32 11.20
N VAL A 326 -12.96 -5.34 10.33
CA VAL A 326 -12.68 -6.71 10.76
C VAL A 326 -11.25 -6.85 11.23
N ALA A 327 -10.27 -6.16 10.63
CA ALA A 327 -8.89 -6.16 11.15
C ALA A 327 -8.83 -5.52 12.53
N GLN A 328 -9.54 -4.42 12.75
CA GLN A 328 -9.62 -3.82 14.07
C GLN A 328 -10.30 -4.73 15.11
N ALA A 329 -11.42 -5.36 14.76
CA ALA A 329 -12.12 -6.27 15.66
C ALA A 329 -11.31 -7.53 15.99
N TRP A 330 -10.76 -8.18 14.95
CA TRP A 330 -9.96 -9.40 15.07
C TRP A 330 -8.65 -9.17 15.81
N SER A 331 -8.01 -8.00 15.67
CA SER A 331 -6.78 -7.69 16.41
C SER A 331 -7.02 -7.20 17.84
N ASN A 332 -8.24 -7.31 18.35
CA ASN A 332 -8.67 -6.77 19.64
C ASN A 332 -8.34 -5.27 19.80
N GLY A 333 -8.54 -4.49 18.74
CA GLY A 333 -8.34 -3.04 18.73
C GLY A 333 -6.91 -2.56 18.44
N ARG A 334 -5.97 -3.46 18.17
CA ARG A 334 -4.57 -3.09 17.89
C ARG A 334 -4.41 -2.45 16.51
N LEU A 335 -4.93 -3.09 15.47
CA LEU A 335 -4.89 -2.59 14.10
C LEU A 335 -5.92 -1.47 13.91
N CYS A 336 -5.50 -0.36 13.30
CA CYS A 336 -6.38 0.79 13.05
C CYS A 336 -7.23 0.56 11.80
N ASN A 337 -8.54 0.70 11.90
CA ASN A 337 -9.41 0.77 10.71
C ASN A 337 -9.36 2.18 10.09
N VAL A 338 -8.68 2.32 8.96
CA VAL A 338 -8.43 3.66 8.39
C VAL A 338 -9.70 4.25 7.76
N LYS A 339 -10.13 5.39 8.29
CA LYS A 339 -11.15 6.22 7.65
C LYS A 339 -10.55 6.88 6.41
N HIS A 340 -11.21 6.75 5.28
CA HIS A 340 -10.72 7.30 4.02
C HIS A 340 -11.85 7.77 3.11
N ARG A 341 -11.50 8.64 2.16
CA ARG A 341 -12.39 9.20 1.14
C ARG A 341 -11.64 9.40 -0.17
N VAL A 342 -12.37 9.61 -1.26
CA VAL A 342 -11.76 10.03 -2.53
C VAL A 342 -12.28 11.42 -2.85
N GLN A 343 -11.38 12.40 -2.80
CA GLN A 343 -11.62 13.78 -3.23
C GLN A 343 -11.17 13.98 -4.65
N PHE A 344 -11.88 14.87 -5.32
CA PHE A 344 -11.58 15.20 -6.68
C PHE A 344 -10.68 16.43 -6.82
N ARG A 345 -9.51 16.26 -7.45
CA ARG A 345 -8.47 17.29 -7.55
C ARG A 345 -8.26 17.89 -8.96
N GLU A 346 -8.46 17.13 -10.05
CA GLU A 346 -8.11 17.59 -11.41
C GLU A 346 -8.95 16.95 -12.53
N ALA A 347 -9.46 17.69 -13.52
CA ALA A 347 -10.39 17.20 -14.59
C ALA A 347 -9.86 16.05 -15.46
N ARG A 348 -9.82 14.83 -14.90
CA ARG A 348 -9.30 13.60 -15.49
C ARG A 348 -10.10 12.39 -14.99
N ILE A 349 -9.98 11.28 -15.71
CA ILE A 349 -10.56 10.01 -15.28
C ILE A 349 -9.57 9.34 -14.33
N ARG A 350 -10.05 8.92 -13.16
CA ARG A 350 -9.29 8.07 -12.23
C ARG A 350 -9.83 6.65 -12.28
N VAL A 351 -8.95 5.66 -12.45
CA VAL A 351 -9.32 4.24 -12.36
C VAL A 351 -8.47 3.55 -11.31
N SER A 352 -9.12 2.82 -10.40
CA SER A 352 -8.43 2.03 -9.38
C SER A 352 -9.01 0.62 -9.32
N ILE A 353 -8.17 -0.36 -9.01
CA ILE A 353 -8.57 -1.74 -8.77
C ILE A 353 -8.36 -2.02 -7.29
N ALA A 354 -9.43 -2.36 -6.58
CA ALA A 354 -9.40 -2.69 -5.16
C ALA A 354 -9.82 -4.15 -4.95
N SER A 355 -8.99 -4.88 -4.21
CA SER A 355 -9.26 -6.25 -3.82
C SER A 355 -9.31 -6.35 -2.30
N PHE A 356 -10.35 -6.97 -1.78
CA PHE A 356 -10.67 -6.93 -0.35
C PHE A 356 -10.63 -8.33 0.23
N GLN A 357 -9.83 -8.56 1.26
CA GLN A 357 -10.05 -9.67 2.17
C GLN A 357 -11.22 -9.32 3.08
N ARG A 358 -12.24 -10.16 3.09
CA ARG A 358 -13.45 -9.94 3.90
C ARG A 358 -13.25 -10.47 5.32
N GLY A 359 -14.33 -10.76 6.03
CA GLY A 359 -14.29 -11.69 7.18
C GLY A 359 -14.55 -13.13 6.71
N PRO A 360 -14.53 -14.11 7.63
CA PRO A 360 -14.77 -15.51 7.30
C PRO A 360 -16.22 -15.73 6.82
N ASP A 361 -16.40 -16.73 5.96
CA ASP A 361 -17.68 -17.13 5.38
C ASP A 361 -18.36 -18.26 6.18
N GLU A 362 -19.47 -18.82 5.65
CA GLU A 362 -20.14 -20.03 6.17
C GLU A 362 -20.62 -19.96 7.63
N GLY A 363 -20.88 -18.75 8.15
CA GLY A 363 -21.36 -18.56 9.52
C GLY A 363 -20.28 -18.63 10.58
N ALA A 364 -19.01 -18.76 10.18
CA ALA A 364 -17.88 -18.53 11.08
C ALA A 364 -17.87 -17.08 11.56
N VAL A 365 -17.35 -16.88 12.77
CA VAL A 365 -17.36 -15.60 13.46
C VAL A 365 -16.02 -14.89 13.36
N VAL A 366 -16.07 -13.57 13.25
CA VAL A 366 -14.95 -12.68 13.52
C VAL A 366 -14.78 -12.61 15.03
N GLU A 367 -13.62 -13.04 15.50
CA GLU A 367 -13.28 -13.11 16.90
C GLU A 367 -11.79 -12.87 17.08
N ALA A 368 -11.42 -12.14 18.14
CA ALA A 368 -10.02 -11.91 18.44
C ALA A 368 -9.33 -13.20 18.91
N PRO A 369 -8.16 -13.56 18.35
CA PRO A 369 -7.35 -14.67 18.83
C PRO A 369 -7.13 -14.59 20.34
N PRO A 370 -7.22 -15.71 21.08
CA PRO A 370 -7.02 -15.73 22.53
C PRO A 370 -5.69 -15.11 22.96
N GLU A 371 -4.64 -15.24 22.14
CA GLU A 371 -3.30 -14.70 22.37
C GLU A 371 -3.26 -13.15 22.37
N LEU A 372 -4.26 -12.48 21.79
CA LEU A 372 -4.39 -11.03 21.80
C LEU A 372 -5.29 -10.51 22.93
N VAL A 373 -5.77 -11.40 23.80
CA VAL A 373 -6.67 -11.12 24.91
C VAL A 373 -6.02 -11.53 26.23
N ASP A 374 -5.73 -10.57 27.09
CA ASP A 374 -5.11 -10.80 28.39
C ASP A 374 -5.70 -9.84 29.46
N SER A 375 -5.15 -9.83 30.68
CA SER A 375 -5.63 -8.96 31.76
C SER A 375 -5.43 -7.47 31.49
N GLU A 376 -4.40 -7.11 30.70
CA GLU A 376 -4.10 -5.72 30.32
C GLU A 376 -4.87 -5.31 29.05
N HIS A 377 -5.21 -6.29 28.20
CA HIS A 377 -5.96 -6.12 26.96
C HIS A 377 -7.21 -7.01 26.97
N PRO A 378 -8.24 -6.68 27.80
CA PRO A 378 -9.47 -7.44 27.82
C PRO A 378 -10.15 -7.41 26.45
N ARG A 379 -11.00 -8.40 26.20
CA ARG A 379 -11.73 -8.51 24.93
C ARG A 379 -12.62 -7.30 24.71
N LEU A 380 -12.43 -6.62 23.57
CA LEU A 380 -13.15 -5.40 23.21
C LEU A 380 -14.45 -5.63 22.44
N TYR A 381 -14.56 -6.74 21.70
CA TYR A 381 -15.66 -7.01 20.78
C TYR A 381 -16.28 -8.38 21.06
N VAL A 382 -17.61 -8.47 20.99
CA VAL A 382 -18.30 -9.76 21.00
C VAL A 382 -18.09 -10.45 19.64
N PRO A 383 -18.01 -11.79 19.57
CA PRO A 383 -17.95 -12.49 18.29
C PRO A 383 -19.16 -12.18 17.41
N PHE A 384 -18.96 -11.95 16.12
CA PHE A 384 -20.02 -11.65 15.15
C PHE A 384 -19.75 -12.30 13.80
N THR A 385 -20.79 -12.60 13.02
CA THR A 385 -20.59 -13.01 11.62
C THR A 385 -20.31 -11.78 10.76
N TYR A 386 -19.44 -11.93 9.75
CA TYR A 386 -19.11 -10.82 8.85
C TYR A 386 -20.36 -10.25 8.16
N GLU A 387 -21.28 -11.13 7.72
CA GLU A 387 -22.50 -10.70 7.02
C GLU A 387 -23.47 -9.96 7.94
N ASP A 388 -23.60 -10.33 9.22
CA ASP A 388 -24.43 -9.57 10.15
C ASP A 388 -23.82 -8.20 10.46
N TYR A 389 -22.49 -8.11 10.58
CA TYR A 389 -21.81 -6.83 10.73
C TYR A 389 -21.99 -5.91 9.52
N ARG A 390 -21.92 -6.47 8.29
CA ARG A 390 -22.23 -5.70 7.08
C ARG A 390 -23.68 -5.21 7.08
N LYS A 391 -24.65 -6.08 7.37
CA LYS A 391 -26.07 -5.70 7.45
C LYS A 391 -26.28 -4.59 8.48
N LEU A 392 -25.61 -4.67 9.63
CA LEU A 392 -25.65 -3.65 10.68
C LEU A 392 -25.13 -2.30 10.17
N ARG A 393 -23.98 -2.28 9.48
CA ARG A 393 -23.43 -1.06 8.87
C ARG A 393 -24.44 -0.40 7.91
N PHE A 394 -25.10 -1.19 7.07
CA PHE A 394 -26.09 -0.68 6.12
C PHE A 394 -27.40 -0.24 6.78
N SER A 395 -27.97 -1.04 7.66
CA SER A 395 -29.27 -0.74 8.29
C SER A 395 -29.19 0.46 9.25
N ALA A 396 -28.05 0.65 9.91
CA ALA A 396 -27.80 1.78 10.79
C ALA A 396 -27.22 3.01 10.06
N ASN A 397 -26.92 2.91 8.76
CA ASN A 397 -26.25 3.96 7.98
C ASN A 397 -24.92 4.41 8.63
N LEU A 398 -24.13 3.45 9.14
CA LEU A 398 -22.84 3.65 9.81
C LEU A 398 -21.73 3.04 8.95
N HIS A 399 -20.99 3.88 8.25
CA HIS A 399 -20.04 3.45 7.22
C HIS A 399 -18.57 3.77 7.52
N ALA A 400 -18.27 4.51 8.57
CA ALA A 400 -16.91 4.94 8.93
C ALA A 400 -16.44 4.31 10.25
N GLY A 401 -16.80 3.05 10.47
CA GLY A 401 -16.35 2.24 11.61
C GLY A 401 -17.17 2.41 12.88
N GLU A 402 -18.16 3.32 12.90
CA GLU A 402 -18.98 3.59 14.09
C GLU A 402 -19.80 2.37 14.51
N ALA A 403 -20.16 1.50 13.56
CA ALA A 403 -20.86 0.25 13.83
C ALA A 403 -20.07 -0.71 14.74
N LEU A 404 -18.74 -0.59 14.83
CA LEU A 404 -17.95 -1.37 15.77
C LEU A 404 -18.35 -1.12 17.23
N ALA A 405 -18.83 0.08 17.57
CA ALA A 405 -19.31 0.41 18.92
C ALA A 405 -20.51 -0.43 19.35
N LEU A 406 -21.34 -0.87 18.38
CA LEU A 406 -22.54 -1.67 18.64
C LEU A 406 -22.24 -3.15 18.88
N VAL A 407 -21.01 -3.59 18.58
CA VAL A 407 -20.52 -4.95 18.84
C VAL A 407 -19.40 -4.95 19.88
N ARG A 408 -19.23 -3.87 20.65
CA ARG A 408 -18.31 -3.85 21.79
C ARG A 408 -18.87 -4.63 22.96
N THR A 409 -17.97 -5.25 23.73
CA THR A 409 -18.31 -5.80 25.04
C THR A 409 -18.75 -4.67 25.98
N SER A 410 -19.72 -4.96 26.85
CA SER A 410 -20.07 -4.04 27.93
C SER A 410 -18.90 -3.93 28.91
N PRO A 411 -18.61 -2.73 29.46
CA PRO A 411 -17.55 -2.52 30.45
C PRO A 411 -17.68 -3.39 31.69
#